data_AF-A0A0A6P0G2-F1
#
_entry.id   AF-A0A0A6P0G2-F1
#
_cell.length_a   1.000
_cell.length_b   1.000
_cell.length_c   1.000
_cell.angle_alpha   90.00
_cell.angle_beta   90.00
_cell.angle_gamma   90.00
#
_symmetry.space_group_name_H-M   'P 1'
#
loop_
_entity.id
_entity.type
_entity.pdbx_description
1 polymer ?
#
loop_
_entity_poly.entity_id
_entity_poly.type
_entity_poly.pdbx_seq_one_letter_code
_entity_poly.pdbx_strand_id
1 'polypeptide(L)'
;MEITTLNEDIDSLLNRWPENEASAAQQACWPQTQSLQHKHLGIDNPDCLRLLAEDGWDGEPVFSGAYFWNNDHRWPPDRDLIRLGIFFQMAFERTLAMVLKGQWERFFEKESRIDNNGGKNREWAHSFQQLNLLEALVAFPEEAKQLSLEFNPGYGRCANAEALFDLFEQHKHAATEAGYDRAKFNTLINQMIMAHAHLLGNHSPELDAFIAERHKEQALIKDSSQEEQDEFWRSKLIWLEQQNILENWLLQLENQRLKNANIHQKWAATFGELFYALKEKQYQVLSLQRRIQFKMTNPKLNQEALEQLEQEALKEEHEALSHLQSEVVVAELLQTLGTHGQSLNPKEQADYEREVKRVLLKIHFKTHPDRLPKEFTQQQRQELEKYFFSVRKINPKEIGLDLRSLPQLLGILDHVEAIWESMGLDIDARQVIRGESLKDQLAWLKKENLRFEQEVAEIRNDLKFICDDPEIREQATSLQSVEPVKKGLQEQLAQYEAEANKLEAELASLFSSEAA
;
A
#
# COMPACT_ATOMS: atom_id res chain seq x y z
N MET A 1 -0.38 19.47 -6.96
CA MET A 1 -1.83 19.17 -6.98
C MET A 1 -2.44 19.87 -5.78
N GLU A 2 -3.19 20.94 -6.04
CA GLU A 2 -3.88 21.73 -5.01
C GLU A 2 -5.26 21.11 -4.76
N ILE A 3 -5.55 20.73 -3.51
CA ILE A 3 -6.86 20.20 -3.10
C ILE A 3 -7.78 21.39 -2.87
N THR A 4 -9.00 21.35 -3.41
CA THR A 4 -10.01 22.39 -3.13
C THR A 4 -11.25 21.79 -2.47
N THR A 5 -11.92 22.61 -1.68
CA THR A 5 -13.19 22.27 -1.05
C THR A 5 -14.39 22.47 -1.98
N LEU A 6 -15.50 21.82 -1.66
CA LEU A 6 -16.78 22.00 -2.34
C LEU A 6 -17.25 23.46 -2.25
N ASN A 7 -17.01 24.11 -1.11
CA ASN A 7 -17.34 25.52 -0.93
C ASN A 7 -16.53 26.41 -1.88
N GLU A 8 -15.22 26.17 -2.03
CA GLU A 8 -14.40 26.91 -2.98
C GLU A 8 -14.82 26.68 -4.43
N ASP A 9 -15.24 25.45 -4.78
CA ASP A 9 -15.77 25.16 -6.11
C ASP A 9 -17.10 25.89 -6.36
N ILE A 10 -18.00 25.90 -5.38
CA ILE A 10 -19.27 26.64 -5.46
C ILE A 10 -19.01 28.15 -5.54
N ASP A 11 -18.09 28.68 -4.74
CA ASP A 11 -17.66 30.08 -4.78
C ASP A 11 -17.14 30.46 -6.16
N SER A 12 -16.28 29.60 -6.72
CA SER A 12 -15.73 29.76 -8.06
C SER A 12 -16.85 29.81 -9.10
N LEU A 13 -17.82 28.88 -9.05
CA LEU A 13 -18.97 28.85 -9.96
C LEU A 13 -19.83 30.13 -9.87
N LEU A 14 -20.14 30.59 -8.66
CA LEU A 14 -20.96 31.79 -8.44
C LEU A 14 -20.24 33.07 -8.90
N ASN A 15 -18.95 33.20 -8.55
CA ASN A 15 -18.13 34.35 -8.93
C ASN A 15 -17.95 34.45 -10.44
N ARG A 16 -17.81 33.31 -11.12
CA ARG A 16 -17.62 33.19 -12.56
C ARG A 16 -18.90 33.13 -13.37
N TRP A 17 -20.07 33.32 -12.77
CA TRP A 17 -21.35 33.40 -13.50
C TRP A 17 -21.31 34.30 -14.76
N PRO A 18 -20.64 35.47 -14.74
CA PRO A 18 -20.48 36.30 -15.94
C PRO A 18 -19.77 35.63 -17.13
N GLU A 19 -18.93 34.62 -16.86
CA GLU A 19 -18.12 33.90 -17.85
C GLU A 19 -18.76 32.56 -18.27
N ASN A 20 -19.77 32.09 -17.54
CA ASN A 20 -20.36 30.77 -17.77
C ASN A 20 -21.29 30.77 -18.99
N GLU A 21 -21.51 29.59 -19.58
CA GLU A 21 -22.58 29.43 -20.55
C GLU A 21 -23.95 29.48 -19.84
N ALA A 22 -24.88 30.27 -20.36
CA ALA A 22 -26.21 30.43 -19.81
C ALA A 22 -27.25 30.55 -20.93
N SER A 23 -28.43 29.97 -20.71
CA SER A 23 -29.56 30.12 -21.64
C SER A 23 -30.09 31.56 -21.62
N ALA A 24 -30.83 31.94 -22.66
CA ALA A 24 -31.51 33.24 -22.68
C ALA A 24 -32.52 33.39 -21.52
N ALA A 25 -33.15 32.30 -21.09
CA ALA A 25 -34.06 32.29 -19.95
C ALA A 25 -33.31 32.49 -18.63
N GLN A 26 -32.17 31.82 -18.45
CA GLN A 26 -31.30 32.01 -17.29
C GLN A 26 -30.75 33.44 -17.23
N GLN A 27 -30.32 34.01 -18.36
CA GLN A 27 -29.83 35.39 -18.41
C GLN A 27 -30.91 36.43 -18.09
N ALA A 28 -32.18 36.14 -18.40
CA ALA A 28 -33.30 37.02 -18.07
C ALA A 28 -33.60 37.03 -16.56
N CYS A 29 -33.46 35.88 -15.89
CA CYS A 29 -33.65 35.76 -14.44
C CYS A 29 -32.41 36.20 -13.64
N TRP A 30 -31.22 35.87 -14.12
CA TRP A 30 -29.93 36.16 -13.48
C TRP A 30 -28.96 36.79 -14.49
N PRO A 31 -28.96 38.12 -14.63
CA PRO A 31 -28.10 38.81 -15.58
C PRO A 31 -26.61 38.51 -15.36
N GLN A 32 -25.91 38.12 -16.43
CA GLN A 32 -24.47 37.82 -16.40
C GLN A 32 -23.57 39.06 -16.27
N THR A 33 -24.15 40.24 -16.03
CA THR A 33 -23.39 41.46 -15.71
C THR A 33 -22.80 41.46 -14.30
N GLN A 34 -23.24 40.54 -13.43
CA GLN A 34 -22.83 40.45 -12.03
C GLN A 34 -22.64 39.00 -11.62
N SER A 35 -21.73 38.76 -10.67
CA SER A 35 -21.58 37.46 -10.03
C SER A 35 -22.83 37.08 -9.22
N LEU A 36 -23.09 35.78 -9.13
CA LEU A 36 -24.12 35.26 -8.23
C LEU A 36 -23.60 35.31 -6.79
N GLN A 37 -24.53 35.31 -5.84
CA GLN A 37 -24.23 35.33 -4.40
C GLN A 37 -24.80 34.07 -3.76
N HIS A 38 -24.22 33.64 -2.65
CA HIS A 38 -24.71 32.49 -1.85
C HIS A 38 -26.20 32.56 -1.50
N LYS A 39 -26.74 33.78 -1.33
CA LYS A 39 -28.17 33.98 -1.10
C LYS A 39 -29.07 33.42 -2.19
N HIS A 40 -28.57 33.29 -3.43
CA HIS A 40 -29.34 32.70 -4.53
C HIS A 40 -29.42 31.17 -4.41
N LEU A 41 -28.61 30.53 -3.58
CA LEU A 41 -28.69 29.09 -3.37
C LEU A 41 -29.86 28.68 -2.46
N GLY A 42 -30.37 29.56 -1.58
CA GLY A 42 -31.44 29.20 -0.63
C GLY A 42 -32.85 29.40 -1.18
N ILE A 43 -33.75 28.44 -0.91
CA ILE A 43 -35.16 28.48 -1.40
C ILE A 43 -35.99 29.65 -0.87
N ASP A 44 -35.56 30.27 0.22
CA ASP A 44 -36.18 31.41 0.88
C ASP A 44 -35.88 32.75 0.19
N ASN A 45 -34.94 32.76 -0.76
CA ASN A 45 -34.71 33.92 -1.61
C ASN A 45 -35.69 33.90 -2.81
N PRO A 46 -36.44 34.99 -3.08
CA PRO A 46 -37.30 35.07 -4.25
C PRO A 46 -36.53 34.87 -5.57
N ASP A 47 -35.25 35.26 -5.62
CA ASP A 47 -34.38 35.13 -6.79
C ASP A 47 -33.48 33.88 -6.70
N CYS A 48 -33.92 32.84 -5.99
CA CYS A 48 -33.16 31.59 -5.85
C CYS A 48 -32.98 30.88 -7.19
N LEU A 49 -31.82 30.26 -7.39
CA LEU A 49 -31.48 29.54 -8.61
C LEU A 49 -32.49 28.41 -8.85
N ARG A 50 -32.98 28.29 -10.08
CA ARG A 50 -33.96 27.28 -10.49
C ARG A 50 -33.55 26.65 -11.80
N LEU A 51 -33.93 25.38 -11.99
CA LEU A 51 -33.87 24.76 -13.30
C LEU A 51 -35.14 25.17 -14.06
N LEU A 52 -35.02 26.13 -14.99
CA LEU A 52 -36.16 26.79 -15.62
C LEU A 52 -36.97 25.85 -16.52
N ALA A 53 -38.30 25.94 -16.46
CA ALA A 53 -39.19 25.16 -17.31
C ALA A 53 -39.05 25.53 -18.79
N GLU A 54 -38.68 26.78 -19.06
CA GLU A 54 -38.35 27.34 -20.36
C GLU A 54 -37.15 26.62 -21.02
N ASP A 55 -36.23 26.11 -20.21
CA ASP A 55 -35.08 25.31 -20.65
C ASP A 55 -35.40 23.79 -20.65
N GLY A 56 -36.68 23.43 -20.51
CA GLY A 56 -37.17 22.06 -20.50
C GLY A 56 -36.87 21.31 -19.20
N TRP A 57 -36.86 22.01 -18.06
CA TRP A 57 -36.71 21.43 -16.72
C TRP A 57 -38.00 21.56 -15.89
N ASP A 58 -37.93 21.28 -14.58
CA ASP A 58 -39.08 21.20 -13.67
C ASP A 58 -39.52 22.54 -13.07
N GLY A 59 -38.76 23.63 -13.25
CA GLY A 59 -39.01 24.93 -12.63
C GLY A 59 -38.61 25.01 -11.15
N GLU A 60 -38.14 23.90 -10.58
CA GLU A 60 -37.88 23.78 -9.14
C GLU A 60 -36.52 24.40 -8.77
N PRO A 61 -36.34 24.83 -7.50
CA PRO A 61 -35.07 25.32 -7.00
C PRO A 61 -33.91 24.34 -7.23
N VAL A 62 -32.71 24.87 -7.42
CA VAL A 62 -31.47 24.07 -7.55
C VAL A 62 -31.16 23.35 -6.23
N PHE A 63 -31.29 24.05 -5.10
CA PHE A 63 -31.14 23.46 -3.77
C PHE A 63 -32.48 23.31 -3.07
N SER A 64 -32.58 22.34 -2.18
CA SER A 64 -33.78 22.04 -1.39
C SER A 64 -33.83 22.72 -0.02
N GLY A 65 -32.73 23.36 0.42
CA GLY A 65 -32.60 23.98 1.74
C GLY A 65 -32.78 25.50 1.77
N ALA A 66 -33.16 26.04 2.94
CA ALA A 66 -33.16 27.49 3.19
C ALA A 66 -31.73 28.06 3.33
N TYR A 67 -31.57 29.36 3.05
CA TYR A 67 -30.32 30.09 3.10
C TYR A 67 -29.76 30.20 4.52
N PHE A 68 -28.75 29.39 4.84
CA PHE A 68 -27.93 29.54 6.05
C PHE A 68 -26.51 29.02 5.80
N TRP A 69 -25.74 29.73 4.97
CA TRP A 69 -24.28 29.56 4.88
C TRP A 69 -23.61 30.53 5.89
N ASN A 70 -23.88 30.35 7.19
CA ASN A 70 -23.21 31.10 8.26
C ASN A 70 -22.13 30.21 8.86
N ASN A 71 -20.90 30.25 8.33
CA ASN A 71 -19.66 29.65 8.87
C ASN A 71 -19.67 28.14 9.25
N ASP A 72 -20.81 27.46 9.28
CA ASP A 72 -20.97 26.03 9.48
C ASP A 72 -21.06 25.36 8.11
N HIS A 73 -20.07 24.53 7.79
CA HIS A 73 -20.02 23.75 6.55
C HIS A 73 -21.24 22.80 6.50
N ARG A 74 -22.16 23.01 5.56
CA ARG A 74 -23.29 22.10 5.29
C ARG A 74 -23.02 21.36 4.00
N TRP A 75 -23.19 20.04 4.05
CA TRP A 75 -23.10 19.18 2.87
C TRP A 75 -24.44 19.14 2.14
N PRO A 76 -24.54 19.72 0.93
CA PRO A 76 -25.76 19.63 0.15
C PRO A 76 -26.09 18.17 -0.20
N PRO A 77 -27.37 17.80 -0.31
CA PRO A 77 -27.76 16.50 -0.86
C PRO A 77 -27.18 16.28 -2.25
N ASP A 78 -26.90 15.02 -2.61
CA ASP A 78 -26.32 14.66 -3.92
C ASP A 78 -27.16 15.20 -5.09
N ARG A 79 -28.50 15.17 -4.94
CA ARG A 79 -29.43 15.70 -5.94
C ARG A 79 -29.25 17.20 -6.17
N ASP A 80 -29.00 17.97 -5.12
CA ASP A 80 -28.84 19.42 -5.21
C ASP A 80 -27.54 19.78 -5.96
N LEU A 81 -26.47 19.02 -5.72
CA LEU A 81 -25.20 19.15 -6.46
C LEU A 81 -25.34 18.77 -7.93
N ILE A 82 -26.13 17.73 -8.25
CA ILE A 82 -26.45 17.38 -9.64
C ILE A 82 -27.20 18.54 -10.31
N ARG A 83 -28.24 19.08 -9.66
CA ARG A 83 -29.00 20.23 -10.17
C ARG A 83 -28.13 21.47 -10.33
N LEU A 84 -27.17 21.68 -9.45
CA LEU A 84 -26.21 22.77 -9.56
C LEU A 84 -25.35 22.62 -10.81
N GLY A 85 -24.82 21.41 -11.06
CA GLY A 85 -24.07 21.11 -12.27
C GLY A 85 -24.89 21.37 -13.54
N ILE A 86 -26.18 20.99 -13.53
CA ILE A 86 -27.10 21.26 -14.64
C ILE A 86 -27.32 22.76 -14.83
N PHE A 87 -27.54 23.52 -13.75
CA PHE A 87 -27.75 24.97 -13.82
C PHE A 87 -26.55 25.68 -14.48
N PHE A 88 -25.34 25.29 -14.10
CA PHE A 88 -24.09 25.83 -14.68
C PHE A 88 -23.64 25.14 -15.97
N GLN A 89 -24.47 24.27 -16.57
CA GLN A 89 -24.18 23.54 -17.80
C GLN A 89 -22.85 22.77 -17.76
N MET A 90 -22.51 22.23 -16.59
CA MET A 90 -21.28 21.49 -16.37
C MET A 90 -21.30 20.14 -17.09
N ALA A 91 -20.15 19.71 -17.61
CA ALA A 91 -19.98 18.37 -18.13
C ALA A 91 -20.34 17.31 -17.07
N PHE A 92 -20.80 16.15 -17.53
CA PHE A 92 -21.22 15.03 -16.68
C PHE A 92 -20.15 14.64 -15.66
N GLU A 93 -18.90 14.48 -16.09
CA GLU A 93 -17.78 14.08 -15.22
C GLU A 93 -17.47 15.14 -14.15
N ARG A 94 -17.60 16.44 -14.48
CA ARG A 94 -17.42 17.51 -13.48
C ARG A 94 -18.52 17.49 -12.43
N THR A 95 -19.75 17.31 -12.88
CA THR A 95 -20.90 17.20 -11.97
C THR A 95 -20.74 16.00 -11.04
N LEU A 96 -20.31 14.85 -11.57
CA LEU A 96 -19.99 13.67 -10.77
C LEU A 96 -18.82 13.92 -9.79
N ALA A 97 -17.74 14.58 -10.24
CA ALA A 97 -16.61 14.93 -9.37
C ALA A 97 -17.05 15.77 -8.17
N MET A 98 -17.90 16.78 -8.42
CA MET A 98 -18.44 17.67 -7.38
C MET A 98 -19.36 16.92 -6.40
N VAL A 99 -20.20 16.01 -6.89
CA VAL A 99 -21.03 15.15 -6.03
C VAL A 99 -20.15 14.27 -5.13
N LEU A 100 -19.14 13.60 -5.72
CA LEU A 100 -18.20 12.77 -4.98
C LEU A 100 -17.39 13.59 -3.97
N LYS A 101 -17.00 14.82 -4.30
CA LYS A 101 -16.34 15.76 -3.39
C LYS A 101 -17.20 16.03 -2.16
N GLY A 102 -18.47 16.38 -2.36
CA GLY A 102 -19.40 16.64 -1.25
C GLY A 102 -19.60 15.43 -0.33
N GLN A 103 -19.67 14.23 -0.89
CA GLN A 103 -19.72 13.00 -0.09
C GLN A 103 -18.40 12.73 0.65
N TRP A 104 -17.26 12.94 -0.02
CA TRP A 104 -15.94 12.73 0.56
C TRP A 104 -15.65 13.71 1.70
N GLU A 105 -15.95 15.00 1.56
CA GLU A 105 -15.75 15.99 2.63
C GLU A 105 -16.55 15.64 3.88
N ARG A 106 -17.76 15.13 3.70
CA ARG A 106 -18.60 14.62 4.79
C ARG A 106 -18.02 13.40 5.47
N PHE A 107 -17.43 12.49 4.69
CA PHE A 107 -16.71 11.34 5.20
C PHE A 107 -15.45 11.78 5.95
N PHE A 108 -14.67 12.68 5.36
CA PHE A 108 -13.42 13.22 5.88
C PHE A 108 -13.64 13.93 7.21
N GLU A 109 -14.58 14.87 7.29
CA GLU A 109 -14.91 15.58 8.55
C GLU A 109 -15.35 14.63 9.66
N LYS A 110 -16.06 13.56 9.31
CA LYS A 110 -16.48 12.57 10.31
C LYS A 110 -15.31 11.69 10.76
N GLU A 111 -14.50 11.17 9.84
CA GLU A 111 -13.36 10.32 10.22
C GLU A 111 -12.21 11.12 10.85
N SER A 112 -12.12 12.43 10.63
CA SER A 112 -11.11 13.31 11.24
C SER A 112 -11.50 13.85 12.62
N ARG A 113 -12.78 13.79 13.02
CA ARG A 113 -13.29 14.31 14.32
C ARG A 113 -13.60 13.23 15.38
N ILE A 114 -13.48 11.95 15.05
CA ILE A 114 -13.72 10.88 16.03
C ILE A 114 -12.53 10.84 17.00
N ASP A 115 -12.67 11.47 18.18
CA ASP A 115 -11.68 11.33 19.26
C ASP A 115 -12.23 11.39 20.70
N ASN A 116 -13.56 11.31 20.92
CA ASN A 116 -14.09 11.42 22.30
C ASN A 116 -14.88 10.22 22.83
N ASN A 117 -15.02 9.10 22.11
CA ASN A 117 -15.68 7.90 22.66
C ASN A 117 -15.31 6.57 21.97
N GLY A 118 -14.03 6.39 21.60
CA GLY A 118 -13.50 5.05 21.26
C GLY A 118 -13.35 4.74 19.77
N GLY A 119 -12.88 5.68 18.95
CA GLY A 119 -12.45 5.38 17.57
C GLY A 119 -11.19 6.15 17.21
N LYS A 120 -10.29 5.48 16.48
CA LYS A 120 -9.14 6.02 15.71
C LYS A 120 -8.42 7.23 16.31
N ASN A 121 -7.47 6.96 17.20
CA ASN A 121 -6.52 7.96 17.68
C ASN A 121 -5.51 8.26 16.56
N ARG A 122 -5.86 9.13 15.59
CA ARG A 122 -4.94 9.60 14.55
C ARG A 122 -4.20 10.82 15.13
N GLU A 123 -2.87 10.78 15.22
CA GLU A 123 -2.07 11.84 15.87
C GLU A 123 -2.34 13.25 15.30
N TRP A 124 -2.74 13.36 14.02
CA TRP A 124 -3.15 14.61 13.38
C TRP A 124 -4.61 15.02 13.66
N ALA A 125 -5.50 14.10 14.07
CA ALA A 125 -6.90 14.39 14.39
C ALA A 125 -7.07 15.29 15.63
N HIS A 126 -6.15 15.18 16.60
CA HIS A 126 -6.09 16.13 17.74
C HIS A 126 -5.78 17.56 17.29
N SER A 127 -4.97 17.72 16.24
CA SER A 127 -4.67 19.03 15.63
C SER A 127 -5.83 19.54 14.77
N PHE A 128 -6.65 18.62 14.23
CA PHE A 128 -7.85 18.94 13.43
C PHE A 128 -8.97 19.60 14.25
N GLN A 129 -9.08 19.32 15.56
CA GLN A 129 -10.15 19.87 16.40
C GLN A 129 -10.14 21.41 16.47
N GLN A 130 -9.02 22.05 16.11
CA GLN A 130 -8.85 23.50 16.11
C GLN A 130 -8.88 24.13 14.71
N LEU A 131 -8.91 23.31 13.66
CA LEU A 131 -8.86 23.75 12.26
C LEU A 131 -10.22 23.56 11.59
N ASN A 132 -10.61 24.47 10.71
CA ASN A 132 -11.73 24.23 9.80
C ASN A 132 -11.32 23.26 8.67
N LEU A 133 -12.30 22.76 7.90
CA LEU A 133 -12.06 21.78 6.84
C LEU A 133 -10.97 22.22 5.87
N LEU A 134 -11.01 23.46 5.40
CA LEU A 134 -10.04 24.01 4.47
C LEU A 134 -8.64 24.06 5.07
N GLU A 135 -8.52 24.61 6.29
CA GLU A 135 -7.25 24.69 7.01
C GLU A 135 -6.61 23.32 7.21
N ALA A 136 -7.43 22.30 7.46
CA ALA A 136 -6.94 20.94 7.62
C ALA A 136 -6.53 20.28 6.31
N LEU A 137 -7.24 20.53 5.20
CA LEU A 137 -6.85 20.02 3.87
C LEU A 137 -5.55 20.66 3.39
N VAL A 138 -5.31 21.92 3.74
CA VAL A 138 -4.04 22.61 3.46
C VAL A 138 -2.91 22.12 4.38
N ALA A 139 -3.21 21.87 5.66
CA ALA A 139 -2.21 21.41 6.62
C ALA A 139 -1.81 19.92 6.42
N PHE A 140 -2.71 19.09 5.92
CA PHE A 140 -2.55 17.62 5.83
C PHE A 140 -2.98 17.07 4.45
N PRO A 141 -2.37 17.53 3.34
CA PRO A 141 -2.81 17.17 2.00
C PRO A 141 -2.54 15.70 1.65
N GLU A 142 -1.48 15.09 2.17
CA GLU A 142 -1.16 13.69 1.90
C GLU A 142 -2.08 12.74 2.67
N GLU A 143 -2.41 13.07 3.92
CA GLU A 143 -3.37 12.33 4.74
C GLU A 143 -4.79 12.41 4.15
N ALA A 144 -5.17 13.58 3.62
CA ALA A 144 -6.42 13.75 2.90
C ALA A 144 -6.49 12.87 1.64
N LYS A 145 -5.40 12.80 0.85
CA LYS A 145 -5.30 11.88 -0.29
C LYS A 145 -5.39 10.42 0.16
N GLN A 146 -4.66 10.02 1.19
CA GLN A 146 -4.71 8.66 1.72
C GLN A 146 -6.14 8.29 2.16
N LEU A 147 -6.80 9.18 2.90
CA LEU A 147 -8.16 8.96 3.39
C LEU A 147 -9.19 8.94 2.26
N SER A 148 -8.95 9.67 1.16
CA SER A 148 -9.82 9.61 -0.03
C SER A 148 -9.85 8.24 -0.70
N LEU A 149 -8.82 7.40 -0.51
CA LEU A 149 -8.84 6.03 -1.01
C LEU A 149 -9.68 5.09 -0.13
N GLU A 150 -9.94 5.47 1.12
CA GLU A 150 -10.86 4.75 2.01
C GLU A 150 -12.33 5.11 1.72
N PHE A 151 -12.58 6.19 0.98
CA PHE A 151 -13.91 6.69 0.70
C PHE A 151 -14.64 5.79 -0.31
N ASN A 152 -15.86 5.41 0.07
CA ASN A 152 -16.80 4.74 -0.81
C ASN A 152 -18.11 5.55 -0.84
N PRO A 153 -18.68 5.80 -2.04
CA PRO A 153 -19.94 6.53 -2.15
C PRO A 153 -21.06 5.85 -1.38
N GLY A 154 -21.97 6.65 -0.82
CA GLY A 154 -23.09 6.18 -0.01
C GLY A 154 -22.87 6.25 1.50
N TYR A 155 -21.72 6.75 1.95
CA TYR A 155 -21.47 7.01 3.36
C TYR A 155 -22.43 8.09 3.90
N GLY A 156 -22.83 7.97 5.17
CA GLY A 156 -23.55 9.05 5.86
C GLY A 156 -24.96 9.39 5.34
N ARG A 157 -25.68 8.45 4.72
CA ARG A 157 -26.97 8.66 4.00
C ARG A 157 -26.84 9.38 2.66
N CYS A 158 -25.64 9.47 2.09
CA CYS A 158 -25.48 9.83 0.69
C CYS A 158 -25.90 8.64 -0.21
N ALA A 159 -26.07 8.91 -1.50
CA ALA A 159 -26.36 7.91 -2.51
C ALA A 159 -25.12 7.06 -2.79
N ASN A 160 -25.28 5.73 -2.81
CA ASN A 160 -24.26 4.80 -3.28
C ASN A 160 -24.14 4.84 -4.82
N ALA A 161 -23.20 4.09 -5.40
CA ALA A 161 -22.97 4.12 -6.85
C ALA A 161 -24.24 3.81 -7.69
N GLU A 162 -25.06 2.85 -7.26
CA GLU A 162 -26.33 2.52 -7.95
C GLU A 162 -27.36 3.66 -7.86
N ALA A 163 -27.55 4.21 -6.66
CA ALA A 163 -28.47 5.32 -6.44
C ALA A 163 -28.00 6.61 -7.12
N LEU A 164 -26.69 6.85 -7.21
CA LEU A 164 -26.12 7.95 -7.99
C LEU A 164 -26.42 7.79 -9.47
N PHE A 165 -26.25 6.59 -10.04
CA PHE A 165 -26.65 6.31 -11.42
C PHE A 165 -28.13 6.65 -11.64
N ASP A 166 -29.01 6.16 -10.77
CA ASP A 166 -30.45 6.46 -10.86
C ASP A 166 -30.77 7.96 -10.76
N LEU A 167 -30.04 8.71 -9.91
CA LEU A 167 -30.18 10.16 -9.82
C LEU A 167 -29.77 10.86 -11.12
N PHE A 168 -28.65 10.47 -11.75
CA PHE A 168 -28.26 11.03 -13.05
C PHE A 168 -29.26 10.65 -14.15
N GLU A 169 -29.82 9.44 -14.10
CA GLU A 169 -30.83 9.00 -15.07
C GLU A 169 -32.13 9.80 -14.96
N GLN A 170 -32.55 10.17 -13.74
CA GLN A 170 -33.71 11.05 -13.51
C GLN A 170 -33.53 12.45 -14.12
N HIS A 171 -32.29 12.90 -14.34
CA HIS A 171 -31.98 14.21 -14.91
C HIS A 171 -31.58 14.07 -16.39
N LYS A 172 -32.55 13.67 -17.22
CA LYS A 172 -32.41 13.47 -18.68
C LYS A 172 -31.37 12.41 -19.08
N HIS A 173 -31.35 11.27 -18.39
CA HIS A 173 -30.49 10.15 -18.79
C HIS A 173 -28.99 10.51 -18.88
N ALA A 174 -28.52 11.47 -18.07
CA ALA A 174 -27.22 12.10 -18.24
C ALA A 174 -26.04 11.11 -18.24
N ALA A 175 -26.12 10.04 -17.44
CA ALA A 175 -25.08 9.00 -17.43
C ALA A 175 -25.11 8.15 -18.71
N THR A 176 -26.30 7.72 -19.14
CA THR A 176 -26.48 6.96 -20.38
C THR A 176 -26.12 7.78 -21.62
N GLU A 177 -26.50 9.06 -21.67
CA GLU A 177 -26.12 9.99 -22.76
C GLU A 177 -24.60 10.20 -22.83
N ALA A 178 -23.92 10.18 -21.68
CA ALA A 178 -22.47 10.21 -21.60
C ALA A 178 -21.80 8.84 -21.93
N GLY A 179 -22.58 7.80 -22.27
CA GLY A 179 -22.08 6.50 -22.71
C GLY A 179 -21.84 5.47 -21.59
N TYR A 180 -22.35 5.74 -20.39
CA TYR A 180 -22.18 4.85 -19.23
C TYR A 180 -23.44 4.03 -18.98
N ASP A 181 -23.30 2.70 -18.92
CA ASP A 181 -24.25 1.82 -18.25
C ASP A 181 -23.94 1.72 -16.74
N ARG A 182 -24.77 1.02 -15.97
CA ARG A 182 -24.60 0.88 -14.52
C ARG A 182 -23.21 0.36 -14.11
N ALA A 183 -22.68 -0.63 -14.82
CA ALA A 183 -21.39 -1.25 -14.48
C ALA A 183 -20.23 -0.32 -14.85
N LYS A 184 -20.31 0.33 -16.02
CA LYS A 184 -19.32 1.32 -16.47
C LYS A 184 -19.32 2.56 -15.58
N PHE A 185 -20.49 3.00 -15.10
CA PHE A 185 -20.63 4.13 -14.18
C PHE A 185 -19.94 3.86 -12.84
N ASN A 186 -20.16 2.67 -12.25
CA ASN A 186 -19.46 2.27 -11.03
C ASN A 186 -17.92 2.24 -11.25
N THR A 187 -17.51 1.78 -12.42
CA THR A 187 -16.08 1.76 -12.81
C THR A 187 -15.51 3.18 -12.95
N LEU A 188 -16.28 4.14 -13.49
CA LEU A 188 -15.90 5.55 -13.56
C LEU A 188 -15.71 6.15 -12.15
N ILE A 189 -16.66 5.91 -11.24
CA ILE A 189 -16.56 6.37 -9.85
C ILE A 189 -15.25 5.89 -9.22
N ASN A 190 -14.96 4.59 -9.32
CA ASN A 190 -13.74 4.03 -8.75
C ASN A 190 -12.47 4.67 -9.33
N GLN A 191 -12.46 4.94 -10.64
CA GLN A 191 -11.34 5.64 -11.28
C GLN A 191 -11.20 7.08 -10.79
N MET A 192 -12.31 7.81 -10.61
CA MET A 192 -12.29 9.18 -10.10
C MET A 192 -11.81 9.24 -8.65
N ILE A 193 -12.10 8.22 -7.84
CA ILE A 193 -11.58 8.09 -6.49
C ILE A 193 -10.08 7.79 -6.53
N MET A 194 -9.66 6.82 -7.34
CA MET A 194 -8.25 6.40 -7.45
C MET A 194 -7.35 7.48 -8.04
N ALA A 195 -7.85 8.27 -8.99
CA ALA A 195 -7.14 9.39 -9.57
C ALA A 195 -7.22 10.66 -8.72
N HIS A 196 -7.88 10.62 -7.56
CA HIS A 196 -8.20 11.79 -6.73
C HIS A 196 -8.92 12.91 -7.49
N ALA A 197 -9.62 12.59 -8.58
CA ALA A 197 -10.26 13.57 -9.45
C ALA A 197 -11.31 14.40 -8.69
N HIS A 198 -11.98 13.79 -7.71
CA HIS A 198 -12.94 14.44 -6.82
C HIS A 198 -12.31 15.40 -5.80
N LEU A 199 -10.98 15.43 -5.63
CA LEU A 199 -10.28 16.40 -4.76
C LEU A 199 -9.85 17.67 -5.50
N LEU A 200 -9.88 17.62 -6.83
CA LEU A 200 -9.40 18.69 -7.70
C LEU A 200 -10.44 19.80 -7.85
N GLY A 201 -9.97 21.03 -8.08
CA GLY A 201 -10.87 22.15 -8.35
C GLY A 201 -11.69 21.96 -9.61
N ASN A 202 -12.94 22.43 -9.60
CA ASN A 202 -13.89 22.23 -10.70
C ASN A 202 -13.41 22.79 -12.05
N HIS A 203 -12.49 23.76 -12.04
CA HIS A 203 -11.87 24.34 -13.24
C HIS A 203 -10.34 24.15 -13.25
N SER A 204 -9.83 23.14 -12.56
CA SER A 204 -8.40 22.84 -12.51
C SER A 204 -7.92 22.18 -13.81
N PRO A 205 -6.69 22.49 -14.28
CA PRO A 205 -6.13 21.86 -15.47
C PRO A 205 -5.96 20.34 -15.31
N GLU A 206 -5.79 19.85 -14.08
CA GLU A 206 -5.70 18.43 -13.78
C GLU A 206 -7.04 17.71 -13.98
N LEU A 207 -8.16 18.30 -13.54
CA LEU A 207 -9.49 17.75 -13.77
C LEU A 207 -9.84 17.82 -15.27
N ASP A 208 -9.45 18.89 -15.95
CA ASP A 208 -9.61 19.02 -17.41
C ASP A 208 -8.87 17.90 -18.15
N ALA A 209 -7.63 17.61 -17.76
CA ALA A 209 -6.85 16.53 -18.34
C ALA A 209 -7.48 15.15 -18.07
N PHE A 210 -7.99 14.92 -16.85
CA PHE A 210 -8.70 13.67 -16.52
C PHE A 210 -9.94 13.49 -17.40
N ILE A 211 -10.76 14.53 -17.53
CA ILE A 211 -11.99 14.49 -18.34
C ILE A 211 -11.66 14.29 -19.81
N ALA A 212 -10.68 15.02 -20.34
CA ALA A 212 -10.22 14.85 -21.71
C ALA A 212 -9.75 13.41 -21.98
N GLU A 213 -9.05 12.78 -21.04
CA GLU A 213 -8.64 11.38 -21.15
C GLU A 213 -9.83 10.42 -21.08
N ARG A 214 -10.84 10.68 -20.23
CA ARG A 214 -12.09 9.89 -20.21
C ARG A 214 -12.85 10.02 -21.53
N HIS A 215 -12.96 11.23 -22.07
CA HIS A 215 -13.61 11.49 -23.36
C HIS A 215 -12.85 10.83 -24.51
N LYS A 216 -11.52 10.85 -24.48
CA LYS A 216 -10.68 10.13 -25.45
C LYS A 216 -10.91 8.62 -25.35
N GLU A 217 -10.92 8.05 -24.15
CA GLU A 217 -11.23 6.63 -23.93
C GLU A 217 -12.64 6.28 -24.44
N GLN A 218 -13.65 7.10 -24.13
CA GLN A 218 -15.02 6.90 -24.61
C GLN A 218 -15.12 7.05 -26.13
N ALA A 219 -14.42 7.99 -26.74
CA ALA A 219 -14.39 8.14 -28.19
C ALA A 219 -13.77 6.91 -28.87
N LEU A 220 -12.68 6.38 -28.32
CA LEU A 220 -12.04 5.15 -28.79
C LEU A 220 -12.95 3.92 -28.67
N ILE A 221 -13.80 3.88 -27.64
CA ILE A 221 -14.77 2.81 -27.41
C ILE A 221 -16.00 2.97 -28.31
N LYS A 222 -16.49 4.19 -28.52
CA LYS A 222 -17.73 4.47 -29.27
C LYS A 222 -17.64 4.03 -30.73
N ASP A 223 -16.47 4.17 -31.34
CA ASP A 223 -16.24 3.83 -32.75
C ASP A 223 -15.84 2.36 -32.96
N SER A 224 -15.70 1.58 -31.89
CA SER A 224 -15.33 0.16 -31.96
C SER A 224 -16.52 -0.78 -31.92
N SER A 225 -16.31 -2.03 -32.34
CA SER A 225 -17.35 -3.05 -32.31
C SER A 225 -17.75 -3.40 -30.87
N GLN A 226 -19.00 -3.82 -30.66
CA GLN A 226 -19.47 -4.24 -29.32
C GLN A 226 -18.57 -5.33 -28.70
N GLU A 227 -18.05 -6.26 -29.52
CA GLU A 227 -17.11 -7.28 -29.07
C GLU A 227 -15.80 -6.69 -28.54
N GLU A 228 -15.24 -5.68 -29.21
CA GLU A 228 -14.02 -4.98 -28.76
C GLU A 228 -14.27 -4.14 -27.50
N GLN A 229 -15.45 -3.51 -27.40
CA GLN A 229 -15.84 -2.78 -26.18
C GLN A 229 -15.95 -3.74 -24.99
N ASP A 230 -16.65 -4.86 -25.16
CA ASP A 230 -16.83 -5.87 -24.11
C ASP A 230 -15.49 -6.48 -23.71
N GLU A 231 -14.60 -6.77 -24.67
CA GLU A 231 -13.26 -7.26 -24.40
C GLU A 231 -12.41 -6.25 -23.62
N PHE A 232 -12.52 -4.96 -23.95
CA PHE A 232 -11.79 -3.90 -23.25
C PHE A 232 -12.24 -3.79 -21.80
N TRP A 233 -13.54 -3.67 -21.57
CA TRP A 233 -14.09 -3.57 -20.21
C TRP A 233 -13.80 -4.81 -19.39
N ARG A 234 -13.92 -6.01 -19.97
CA ARG A 234 -13.53 -7.26 -19.31
C ARG A 234 -12.06 -7.27 -18.94
N SER A 235 -11.17 -6.90 -19.86
CA SER A 235 -9.72 -6.87 -19.61
C SER A 235 -9.35 -5.86 -18.53
N LYS A 236 -10.04 -4.71 -18.49
CA LYS A 236 -9.87 -3.66 -17.48
C LYS A 236 -10.38 -4.09 -16.11
N LEU A 237 -11.50 -4.81 -16.04
CA LEU A 237 -12.00 -5.40 -14.78
C LEU A 237 -11.04 -6.47 -14.24
N ILE A 238 -10.54 -7.35 -15.11
CA ILE A 238 -9.51 -8.35 -14.73
C ILE A 238 -8.28 -7.63 -14.19
N TRP A 239 -7.85 -6.55 -14.84
CA TRP A 239 -6.69 -5.77 -14.42
C TRP A 239 -6.84 -5.16 -13.01
N LEU A 240 -8.00 -4.57 -12.70
CA LEU A 240 -8.31 -4.07 -11.36
C LEU A 240 -8.35 -5.21 -10.31
N GLU A 241 -8.96 -6.34 -10.66
CA GLU A 241 -9.04 -7.49 -9.74
C GLU A 241 -7.67 -8.11 -9.48
N GLN A 242 -6.83 -8.23 -10.51
CA GLN A 242 -5.47 -8.78 -10.39
C GLN A 242 -4.57 -7.93 -9.49
N GLN A 243 -4.77 -6.61 -9.45
CA GLN A 243 -4.08 -5.74 -8.51
C GLN A 243 -4.46 -6.07 -7.06
N ASN A 244 -5.75 -6.22 -6.78
CA ASN A 244 -6.24 -6.62 -5.46
C ASN A 244 -5.72 -8.02 -5.08
N ILE A 245 -5.73 -8.97 -6.00
CA ILE A 245 -5.14 -10.30 -5.79
C ILE A 245 -3.66 -10.17 -5.42
N LEU A 246 -2.88 -9.39 -6.17
CA LEU A 246 -1.46 -9.17 -5.91
C LEU A 246 -1.23 -8.54 -4.53
N GLU A 247 -1.97 -7.49 -4.17
CA GLU A 247 -1.93 -6.85 -2.84
C GLU A 247 -2.14 -7.86 -1.71
N ASN A 248 -3.15 -8.73 -1.83
CA ASN A 248 -3.45 -9.75 -0.83
C ASN A 248 -2.32 -10.77 -0.69
N TRP A 249 -1.75 -11.22 -1.80
CA TRP A 249 -0.64 -12.17 -1.80
C TRP A 249 0.65 -11.57 -1.24
N LEU A 250 0.95 -10.30 -1.55
CA LEU A 250 2.08 -9.58 -0.96
C LEU A 250 1.94 -9.49 0.57
N LEU A 251 0.76 -9.11 1.06
CA LEU A 251 0.50 -9.07 2.51
C LEU A 251 0.69 -10.45 3.16
N GLN A 252 0.15 -11.51 2.56
CA GLN A 252 0.31 -12.87 3.08
C GLN A 252 1.78 -13.30 3.14
N LEU A 253 2.56 -12.99 2.10
CA LEU A 253 3.98 -13.27 2.05
C LEU A 253 4.74 -12.59 3.19
N GLU A 254 4.51 -11.30 3.40
CA GLU A 254 5.21 -10.57 4.47
C GLU A 254 4.78 -11.01 5.88
N ASN A 255 3.50 -11.32 6.08
CA ASN A 255 3.02 -11.89 7.35
C ASN A 255 3.67 -13.24 7.65
N GLN A 256 3.84 -14.09 6.63
CA GLN A 256 4.50 -15.38 6.80
C GLN A 256 6.00 -15.22 7.09
N ARG A 257 6.70 -14.26 6.46
CA ARG A 257 8.10 -13.98 6.79
C ARG A 257 8.27 -13.51 8.23
N LEU A 258 7.41 -12.60 8.68
CA LEU A 258 7.41 -12.13 10.07
C LEU A 258 7.15 -13.28 11.04
N LYS A 259 6.18 -14.14 10.72
CA LYS A 259 5.89 -15.35 11.50
C LYS A 259 7.11 -16.27 11.61
N ASN A 260 7.82 -16.52 10.50
CA ASN A 260 9.04 -17.33 10.50
C ASN A 260 10.13 -16.68 11.36
N ALA A 261 10.35 -15.37 11.23
CA ALA A 261 11.30 -14.63 12.07
C ALA A 261 10.96 -14.71 13.56
N ASN A 262 9.67 -14.64 13.91
CA ASN A 262 9.19 -14.79 15.29
C ASN A 262 9.38 -16.20 15.84
N ILE A 263 9.19 -17.24 15.01
CA ILE A 263 9.48 -18.63 15.39
C ILE A 263 10.98 -18.79 15.67
N HIS A 264 11.81 -18.32 14.75
CA HIS A 264 13.26 -18.38 14.88
C HIS A 264 13.76 -17.66 16.14
N GLN A 265 13.30 -16.43 16.38
CA GLN A 265 13.69 -15.68 17.58
C GLN A 265 13.26 -16.39 18.87
N LYS A 266 12.03 -16.92 18.93
CA LYS A 266 11.57 -17.68 20.11
C LYS A 266 12.42 -18.93 20.34
N TRP A 267 12.80 -19.61 19.26
CA TRP A 267 13.66 -20.78 19.31
C TRP A 267 15.05 -20.41 19.81
N ALA A 268 15.67 -19.37 19.25
CA ALA A 268 16.98 -18.87 19.66
C ALA A 268 16.99 -18.44 21.13
N ALA A 269 15.95 -17.75 21.62
CA ALA A 269 15.85 -17.38 23.03
C ALA A 269 15.67 -18.60 23.96
N THR A 270 15.09 -19.71 23.47
CA THR A 270 14.79 -20.89 24.28
C THR A 270 15.94 -21.90 24.32
N PHE A 271 16.61 -22.10 23.19
CA PHE A 271 17.61 -23.14 22.97
C PHE A 271 18.99 -22.59 22.58
N GLY A 272 19.10 -21.30 22.29
CA GLY A 272 20.27 -20.69 21.66
C GLY A 272 21.57 -20.87 22.40
N GLU A 273 21.61 -20.62 23.70
CA GLU A 273 22.82 -20.82 24.51
C GLU A 273 23.33 -22.26 24.44
N LEU A 274 22.41 -23.22 24.60
CA LEU A 274 22.74 -24.64 24.56
C LEU A 274 23.16 -25.10 23.15
N PHE A 275 22.50 -24.58 22.13
CA PHE A 275 22.84 -24.86 20.73
C PHE A 275 24.18 -24.24 20.34
N TYR A 276 24.49 -23.04 20.83
CA TYR A 276 25.80 -22.41 20.68
C TYR A 276 26.89 -23.28 21.31
N ALA A 277 26.72 -23.71 22.56
CA ALA A 277 27.68 -24.60 23.22
C ALA A 277 27.88 -25.92 22.46
N LEU A 278 26.79 -26.49 21.95
CA LEU A 278 26.83 -27.70 21.12
C LEU A 278 27.64 -27.48 19.84
N LYS A 279 27.39 -26.37 19.14
CA LYS A 279 28.10 -26.02 17.89
C LYS A 279 29.58 -25.74 18.13
N GLU A 280 29.91 -25.03 19.20
CA GLU A 280 31.29 -24.79 19.61
C GLU A 280 32.05 -26.12 19.83
N LYS A 281 31.44 -27.07 20.54
CA LYS A 281 32.02 -28.40 20.74
C LYS A 281 32.09 -29.23 19.45
N GLN A 282 31.09 -29.13 18.59
CA GLN A 282 31.11 -29.79 17.29
C GLN A 282 32.28 -29.30 16.42
N TYR A 283 32.52 -27.98 16.36
CA TYR A 283 33.66 -27.44 15.62
C TYR A 283 35.01 -27.81 16.26
N GLN A 284 35.09 -27.87 17.59
CA GLN A 284 36.27 -28.37 18.29
C GLN A 284 36.60 -29.82 17.86
N VAL A 285 35.59 -30.71 17.82
CA VAL A 285 35.76 -32.10 17.37
C VAL A 285 36.22 -32.15 15.90
N LEU A 286 35.60 -31.38 15.01
CA LEU A 286 35.99 -31.34 13.60
C LEU A 286 37.43 -30.86 13.41
N SER A 287 37.85 -29.83 14.14
CA SER A 287 39.25 -29.36 14.12
C SER A 287 40.21 -30.45 14.59
N LEU A 288 39.90 -31.13 15.69
CA LEU A 288 40.77 -32.20 16.19
C LEU A 288 40.86 -33.36 15.18
N GLN A 289 39.75 -33.76 14.56
CA GLN A 289 39.74 -34.80 13.52
C GLN A 289 40.62 -34.42 12.32
N ARG A 290 40.51 -33.20 11.82
CA ARG A 290 41.35 -32.68 10.72
C ARG A 290 42.83 -32.65 11.11
N ARG A 291 43.18 -32.16 12.31
CA ARG A 291 44.56 -32.15 12.82
C ARG A 291 45.15 -33.54 12.92
N ILE A 292 44.41 -34.50 13.47
CA ILE A 292 44.83 -35.91 13.55
C ILE A 292 45.06 -36.45 12.14
N GLN A 293 44.15 -36.22 11.21
CA GLN A 293 44.29 -36.67 9.82
C GLN A 293 45.53 -36.08 9.13
N PHE A 294 45.78 -34.78 9.30
CA PHE A 294 46.99 -34.14 8.76
C PHE A 294 48.27 -34.73 9.37
N LYS A 295 48.29 -34.93 10.69
CA LYS A 295 49.43 -35.52 11.41
C LYS A 295 49.68 -36.98 11.00
N MET A 296 48.63 -37.77 10.80
CA MET A 296 48.76 -39.15 10.30
C MET A 296 49.26 -39.21 8.86
N THR A 297 48.82 -38.27 8.02
CA THR A 297 49.21 -38.21 6.60
C THR A 297 50.65 -37.69 6.44
N ASN A 298 51.07 -36.78 7.31
CA ASN A 298 52.43 -36.25 7.35
C ASN A 298 52.93 -36.15 8.80
N PRO A 299 53.58 -37.20 9.32
CA PRO A 299 54.06 -37.24 10.70
C PRO A 299 55.00 -36.09 11.05
N LYS A 300 55.76 -35.55 10.10
CA LYS A 300 56.72 -34.46 10.37
C LYS A 300 56.09 -33.09 10.66
N LEU A 301 54.78 -32.96 10.54
CA LEU A 301 54.09 -31.70 10.85
C LEU A 301 54.23 -31.38 12.34
N ASN A 302 54.74 -30.18 12.64
CA ASN A 302 54.72 -29.61 13.96
C ASN A 302 53.37 -28.91 14.21
N GLN A 303 53.16 -28.46 15.45
CA GLN A 303 51.90 -27.87 15.88
C GLN A 303 51.55 -26.57 15.11
N GLU A 304 52.55 -25.72 14.86
CA GLU A 304 52.38 -24.49 14.07
C GLU A 304 51.98 -24.76 12.62
N ALA A 305 52.54 -25.80 11.98
CA ALA A 305 52.18 -26.15 10.61
C ALA A 305 50.76 -26.72 10.50
N LEU A 306 50.28 -27.42 11.54
CA LEU A 306 48.88 -27.85 11.60
C LEU A 306 47.93 -26.67 11.75
N GLU A 307 48.26 -25.69 12.59
CA GLU A 307 47.44 -24.49 12.78
C GLU A 307 47.34 -23.66 11.50
N GLN A 308 48.43 -23.55 10.72
CA GLN A 308 48.41 -22.88 9.42
C GLN A 308 47.52 -23.59 8.39
N LEU A 309 47.52 -24.92 8.37
CA LEU A 309 46.68 -25.70 7.46
C LEU A 309 45.19 -25.62 7.81
N GLU A 310 44.85 -25.29 9.06
CA GLU A 310 43.47 -25.12 9.51
C GLU A 310 42.97 -23.68 9.53
N GLN A 311 43.84 -22.70 9.27
CA GLN A 311 43.53 -21.30 9.52
C GLN A 311 42.28 -20.79 8.81
N GLU A 312 42.07 -21.22 7.55
CA GLU A 312 40.88 -20.85 6.77
C GLU A 312 39.60 -21.47 7.36
N ALA A 313 39.63 -22.75 7.70
CA ALA A 313 38.48 -23.45 8.31
C ALA A 313 38.12 -22.87 9.68
N LEU A 314 39.11 -22.59 10.53
CA LEU A 314 38.89 -21.97 11.84
C LEU A 314 38.29 -20.58 11.72
N LYS A 315 38.67 -19.82 10.69
CA LYS A 315 38.10 -18.50 10.44
C LYS A 315 36.63 -18.58 10.07
N GLU A 316 36.25 -19.47 9.15
CA GLU A 316 34.84 -19.70 8.77
C GLU A 316 34.00 -20.18 9.96
N GLU A 317 34.52 -21.10 10.76
CA GLU A 317 33.86 -21.62 11.97
C GLU A 317 33.69 -20.53 13.03
N HIS A 318 34.69 -19.66 13.22
CA HIS A 318 34.61 -18.54 14.15
C HIS A 318 33.61 -17.47 13.71
N GLU A 319 33.55 -17.16 12.41
CA GLU A 319 32.55 -16.24 11.85
C GLU A 319 31.13 -16.79 12.06
N ALA A 320 30.92 -18.10 11.84
CA ALA A 320 29.64 -18.77 12.08
C ALA A 320 29.23 -18.74 13.56
N LEU A 321 30.15 -19.03 14.48
CA LEU A 321 29.89 -18.96 15.93
C LEU A 321 29.61 -17.53 16.38
N SER A 322 30.37 -16.54 15.88
CA SER A 322 30.16 -15.13 16.21
C SER A 322 28.76 -14.65 15.76
N HIS A 323 28.33 -15.06 14.57
CA HIS A 323 26.98 -14.78 14.08
C HIS A 323 25.92 -15.40 14.99
N LEU A 324 26.03 -16.69 15.29
CA LEU A 324 25.10 -17.40 16.17
C LEU A 324 25.04 -16.75 17.57
N GLN A 325 26.18 -16.40 18.14
CA GLN A 325 26.24 -15.72 19.43
C GLN A 325 25.49 -14.38 19.40
N SER A 326 25.66 -13.60 18.32
CA SER A 326 24.94 -12.34 18.15
C SER A 326 23.42 -12.53 18.08
N GLU A 327 22.95 -13.58 17.39
CA GLU A 327 21.54 -13.92 17.29
C GLU A 327 20.94 -14.32 18.64
N VAL A 328 21.65 -15.14 19.43
CA VAL A 328 21.23 -15.56 20.77
C VAL A 328 21.08 -14.35 21.70
N VAL A 329 22.08 -13.47 21.74
CA VAL A 329 22.06 -12.26 22.58
C VAL A 329 20.90 -11.34 22.20
N VAL A 330 20.67 -11.13 20.91
CA VAL A 330 19.53 -10.31 20.43
C VAL A 330 18.20 -10.96 20.80
N ALA A 331 18.08 -12.29 20.65
CA ALA A 331 16.86 -13.01 20.96
C ALA A 331 16.50 -12.93 22.45
N GLU A 332 17.47 -13.08 23.35
CA GLU A 332 17.29 -12.92 24.80
C GLU A 332 16.89 -11.50 25.20
N LEU A 333 17.55 -10.50 24.61
CA LEU A 333 17.24 -9.09 24.85
C LEU A 333 15.79 -8.77 24.48
N LEU A 334 15.34 -9.24 23.31
CA LEU A 334 13.96 -9.05 22.85
C LEU A 334 12.94 -9.80 23.72
N GLN A 335 13.28 -11.00 24.19
CA GLN A 335 12.41 -11.75 25.11
C GLN A 335 12.23 -11.01 26.45
N THR A 336 13.28 -10.34 26.93
CA THR A 336 13.28 -9.63 28.22
C THR A 336 12.56 -8.28 28.14
N LEU A 337 12.79 -7.51 27.08
CA LEU A 337 12.19 -6.18 26.90
C LEU A 337 10.71 -6.24 26.47
N GLY A 338 10.27 -7.38 25.94
CA GLY A 338 8.93 -7.56 25.41
C GLY A 338 8.71 -6.79 24.10
N THR A 339 7.57 -7.04 23.47
CA THR A 339 7.23 -6.40 22.20
C THR A 339 6.44 -5.14 22.48
N HIS A 340 6.80 -4.03 21.83
CA HIS A 340 6.06 -2.76 21.94
C HIS A 340 4.74 -2.76 21.12
N GLY A 341 4.28 -3.93 20.66
CA GLY A 341 3.10 -4.06 19.84
C GLY A 341 1.82 -3.85 20.65
N GLN A 342 1.00 -2.87 20.24
CA GLN A 342 -0.36 -2.75 20.73
C GLN A 342 -1.27 -3.70 19.96
N SER A 343 -2.16 -4.39 20.68
CA SER A 343 -3.22 -5.20 20.07
C SER A 343 -4.19 -4.26 19.35
N LEU A 344 -4.35 -4.45 18.03
CA LEU A 344 -5.28 -3.66 17.21
C LEU A 344 -6.70 -4.20 17.37
N ASN A 345 -7.68 -3.32 17.45
CA ASN A 345 -9.08 -3.74 17.34
C ASN A 345 -9.43 -4.15 15.89
N PRO A 346 -10.54 -4.87 15.64
CA PRO A 346 -10.86 -5.37 14.30
C PRO A 346 -10.97 -4.28 13.21
N LYS A 347 -11.37 -3.06 13.58
CA LYS A 347 -11.45 -1.93 12.64
C LYS A 347 -10.06 -1.39 12.32
N GLU A 348 -9.23 -1.20 13.34
CA GLU A 348 -7.83 -0.78 13.21
C GLU A 348 -7.01 -1.80 12.41
N GLN A 349 -7.27 -3.09 12.59
CA GLN A 349 -6.64 -4.15 11.80
C GLN A 349 -7.02 -4.04 10.32
N ALA A 350 -8.30 -3.82 9.99
CA ALA A 350 -8.75 -3.70 8.61
C ALA A 350 -8.17 -2.46 7.91
N ASP A 351 -8.08 -1.34 8.63
CA ASP A 351 -7.49 -0.10 8.10
C ASP A 351 -5.96 -0.24 7.96
N TYR A 352 -5.29 -0.86 8.94
CA TYR A 352 -3.87 -1.20 8.86
C TYR A 352 -3.58 -2.12 7.66
N GLU A 353 -4.36 -3.19 7.46
CA GLU A 353 -4.16 -4.14 6.35
C GLU A 353 -4.32 -3.44 5.00
N ARG A 354 -5.27 -2.51 4.87
CA ARG A 354 -5.46 -1.70 3.66
C ARG A 354 -4.24 -0.84 3.36
N GLU A 355 -3.75 -0.12 4.35
CA GLU A 355 -2.59 0.77 4.20
C GLU A 355 -1.32 -0.01 3.88
N VAL A 356 -1.09 -1.15 4.55
CA VAL A 356 0.06 -2.02 4.28
C VAL A 356 0.01 -2.63 2.89
N LYS A 357 -1.15 -3.16 2.45
CA LYS A 357 -1.33 -3.67 1.08
C LYS A 357 -0.92 -2.64 0.04
N ARG A 358 -1.39 -1.39 0.20
CA ARG A 358 -1.05 -0.28 -0.69
C ARG A 358 0.44 0.01 -0.71
N VAL A 359 1.07 0.12 0.46
CA VAL A 359 2.51 0.41 0.57
C VAL A 359 3.34 -0.73 -0.03
N LEU A 360 3.00 -1.98 0.26
CA LEU A 360 3.68 -3.16 -0.32
C LEU A 360 3.56 -3.18 -1.84
N LEU A 361 2.37 -2.88 -2.39
CA LEU A 361 2.18 -2.81 -3.85
C LEU A 361 3.06 -1.72 -4.47
N LYS A 362 3.10 -0.52 -3.88
CA LYS A 362 3.95 0.58 -4.35
C LYS A 362 5.43 0.20 -4.33
N ILE A 363 5.90 -0.36 -3.23
CA ILE A 363 7.28 -0.84 -3.10
C ILE A 363 7.56 -1.90 -4.17
N HIS A 364 6.70 -2.91 -4.31
CA HIS A 364 6.85 -3.97 -5.30
C HIS A 364 6.95 -3.39 -6.71
N PHE A 365 6.08 -2.46 -7.10
CA PHE A 365 6.14 -1.86 -8.43
C PHE A 365 7.39 -1.04 -8.70
N LYS A 366 7.91 -0.35 -7.69
CA LYS A 366 9.07 0.52 -7.81
C LYS A 366 10.41 -0.22 -7.68
N THR A 367 10.38 -1.49 -7.26
CA THR A 367 11.60 -2.27 -6.98
C THR A 367 11.68 -3.59 -7.74
N HIS A 368 10.56 -4.16 -8.20
CA HIS A 368 10.56 -5.43 -8.91
C HIS A 368 11.36 -5.34 -10.21
N PRO A 369 12.36 -6.21 -10.46
CA PRO A 369 13.28 -6.10 -11.59
C PRO A 369 12.59 -5.96 -12.95
N ASP A 370 11.51 -6.71 -13.16
CA ASP A 370 10.79 -6.67 -14.44
C ASP A 370 9.99 -5.38 -14.63
N ARG A 371 9.64 -4.66 -13.55
CA ARG A 371 8.81 -3.44 -13.59
C ARG A 371 9.65 -2.19 -13.83
N LEU A 372 10.96 -2.29 -13.63
CA LEU A 372 11.87 -1.16 -13.80
C LEU A 372 11.87 -0.65 -15.25
N PRO A 373 11.70 0.67 -15.48
CA PRO A 373 11.78 1.25 -16.80
C PRO A 373 13.13 0.94 -17.48
N LYS A 374 13.11 0.82 -18.82
CA LYS A 374 14.31 0.44 -19.58
C LYS A 374 15.39 1.52 -19.52
N GLU A 375 14.97 2.74 -19.25
CA GLU A 375 15.76 3.96 -19.13
C GLU A 375 16.70 3.93 -17.92
N PHE A 376 16.43 3.06 -16.92
CA PHE A 376 17.32 2.87 -15.77
C PHE A 376 18.66 2.26 -16.20
N THR A 377 19.76 2.89 -15.78
CA THR A 377 21.12 2.36 -15.91
C THR A 377 21.30 1.10 -15.08
N GLN A 378 22.32 0.29 -15.40
CA GLN A 378 22.60 -0.95 -14.68
C GLN A 378 22.89 -0.72 -13.18
N GLN A 379 23.61 0.36 -12.84
CA GLN A 379 23.92 0.69 -11.45
C GLN A 379 22.65 1.03 -10.65
N GLN A 380 21.72 1.76 -11.26
CA GLN A 380 20.45 2.13 -10.63
C GLN A 380 19.54 0.93 -10.42
N ARG A 381 19.51 -0.01 -11.38
CA ARG A 381 18.77 -1.26 -11.23
C ARG A 381 19.34 -2.12 -10.12
N GLN A 382 20.67 -2.21 -10.00
CA GLN A 382 21.32 -2.92 -8.91
C GLN A 382 21.03 -2.28 -7.54
N GLU A 383 20.91 -0.96 -7.49
CA GLU A 383 20.55 -0.25 -6.26
C GLU A 383 19.11 -0.53 -5.85
N LEU A 384 18.14 -0.41 -6.77
CA LEU A 384 16.74 -0.78 -6.51
C LEU A 384 16.55 -2.26 -6.20
N GLU A 385 17.35 -3.14 -6.81
CA GLU A 385 17.36 -4.57 -6.51
C GLU A 385 17.85 -4.85 -5.08
N LYS A 386 18.85 -4.11 -4.57
CA LYS A 386 19.25 -4.21 -3.16
C LYS A 386 18.09 -3.85 -2.23
N TYR A 387 17.32 -2.81 -2.58
CA TYR A 387 16.13 -2.44 -1.81
C TYR A 387 14.99 -3.45 -1.96
N PHE A 388 14.79 -4.03 -3.15
CA PHE A 388 13.88 -5.15 -3.35
C PHE A 388 14.20 -6.29 -2.38
N PHE A 389 15.46 -6.68 -2.24
CA PHE A 389 15.88 -7.70 -1.28
C PHE A 389 15.83 -7.24 0.17
N SER A 390 16.10 -5.96 0.47
CA SER A 390 16.03 -5.46 1.85
C SER A 390 14.61 -5.41 2.38
N VAL A 391 13.62 -5.06 1.55
CA VAL A 391 12.18 -5.11 1.89
C VAL A 391 11.77 -6.50 2.36
N ARG A 392 12.34 -7.52 1.70
CA ARG A 392 12.07 -8.92 1.98
C ARG A 392 12.67 -9.40 3.30
N LYS A 393 13.59 -8.65 3.92
CA LYS A 393 14.15 -8.96 5.24
C LYS A 393 13.29 -8.31 6.33
N ILE A 394 12.99 -9.09 7.37
CA ILE A 394 12.31 -8.56 8.55
C ILE A 394 13.29 -7.70 9.34
N ASN A 395 12.90 -6.48 9.66
CA ASN A 395 13.73 -5.62 10.51
C ASN A 395 13.75 -6.21 11.94
N PRO A 396 14.90 -6.30 12.62
CA PRO A 396 14.97 -6.79 13.99
C PRO A 396 13.99 -6.11 14.96
N LYS A 397 13.64 -4.85 14.72
CA LYS A 397 12.66 -4.09 15.52
C LYS A 397 11.21 -4.55 15.34
N GLU A 398 10.92 -5.28 14.27
CA GLU A 398 9.59 -5.84 14.00
C GLU A 398 9.40 -7.22 14.65
N ILE A 399 10.49 -7.85 15.11
CA ILE A 399 10.42 -9.20 15.70
C ILE A 399 9.57 -9.17 16.97
N GLY A 400 8.62 -10.10 17.01
CA GLY A 400 7.62 -10.28 18.04
C GLY A 400 6.33 -9.47 17.86
N LEU A 401 6.23 -8.66 16.79
CA LEU A 401 4.95 -8.14 16.34
C LEU A 401 4.13 -9.21 15.61
N ASP A 402 2.81 -9.07 15.63
CA ASP A 402 1.91 -9.95 14.85
C ASP A 402 1.82 -9.54 13.37
N LEU A 403 2.13 -8.28 13.08
CA LEU A 403 2.04 -7.64 11.76
C LEU A 403 3.28 -6.77 11.51
N ARG A 404 3.62 -6.53 10.24
CA ARG A 404 4.76 -5.67 9.86
C ARG A 404 4.63 -4.25 10.42
N SER A 405 5.72 -3.54 10.63
CA SER A 405 5.63 -2.14 11.04
C SER A 405 5.34 -1.26 9.82
N LEU A 406 4.14 -0.65 9.76
CA LEU A 406 3.80 0.31 8.70
C LEU A 406 4.83 1.46 8.62
N PRO A 407 5.27 2.08 9.74
CA PRO A 407 6.37 3.06 9.70
C PRO A 407 7.67 2.56 9.06
N GLN A 408 8.03 1.29 9.26
CA GLN A 408 9.21 0.72 8.61
C GLN A 408 9.00 0.54 7.10
N LEU A 409 7.82 0.08 6.69
CA LEU A 409 7.48 -0.06 5.27
C LEU A 409 7.45 1.31 4.57
N LEU A 410 6.87 2.32 5.21
CA LEU A 410 6.89 3.71 4.71
C LEU A 410 8.31 4.24 4.60
N GLY A 411 9.15 4.04 5.62
CA GLY A 411 10.55 4.43 5.55
C GLY A 411 11.29 3.76 4.39
N ILE A 412 10.98 2.49 4.06
CA ILE A 412 11.56 1.86 2.86
C ILE A 412 11.01 2.48 1.57
N LEU A 413 9.70 2.74 1.50
CA LEU A 413 9.08 3.41 0.35
C LEU A 413 9.72 4.78 0.12
N ASP A 414 9.95 5.58 1.16
CA ASP A 414 10.59 6.90 1.07
C ASP A 414 11.99 6.82 0.43
N HIS A 415 12.79 5.82 0.80
CA HIS A 415 14.11 5.60 0.20
C HIS A 415 14.00 5.19 -1.28
N VAL A 416 13.05 4.33 -1.61
CA VAL A 416 12.78 3.92 -3.00
C VAL A 416 12.30 5.12 -3.82
N GLU A 417 11.43 5.96 -3.28
CA GLU A 417 10.94 7.16 -3.95
C GLU A 417 12.04 8.21 -4.15
N ALA A 418 12.91 8.42 -3.16
CA ALA A 418 14.08 9.29 -3.29
C ALA A 418 15.02 8.84 -4.44
N ILE A 419 15.18 7.53 -4.65
CA ILE A 419 15.93 6.99 -5.78
C ILE A 419 15.24 7.35 -7.09
N TRP A 420 13.92 7.14 -7.21
CA TRP A 420 13.15 7.52 -8.41
C TRP A 420 13.22 9.04 -8.68
N GLU A 421 13.07 9.87 -7.65
CA GLU A 421 13.18 11.34 -7.72
C GLU A 421 14.54 11.81 -8.22
N SER A 422 15.63 11.22 -7.68
CA SER A 422 17.00 11.57 -8.07
C SER A 422 17.28 11.33 -9.57
N MET A 423 16.44 10.54 -10.23
CA MET A 423 16.55 10.18 -11.64
C MET A 423 15.71 11.07 -12.57
N GLY A 424 14.95 12.01 -12.02
CA GLY A 424 14.09 12.91 -12.80
C GLY A 424 12.95 12.20 -13.52
N LEU A 425 12.61 10.99 -13.09
CA LEU A 425 11.44 10.24 -13.56
C LEU A 425 10.27 10.53 -12.63
N ASP A 426 9.08 10.66 -13.20
CA ASP A 426 7.86 10.86 -12.42
C ASP A 426 7.69 9.73 -11.40
N ILE A 427 7.55 10.11 -10.13
CA ILE A 427 7.33 9.19 -8.98
C ILE A 427 6.02 8.45 -9.19
N ASP A 428 5.11 9.05 -9.95
CA ASP A 428 3.85 8.44 -10.30
C ASP A 428 4.07 7.38 -11.39
N ALA A 429 4.53 6.21 -10.95
CA ALA A 429 4.38 4.94 -11.65
C ALA A 429 2.90 4.53 -11.73
N ARG A 430 2.01 5.49 -12.06
CA ARG A 430 0.58 5.29 -12.12
C ARG A 430 0.32 4.14 -13.08
N GLN A 431 -0.55 3.29 -12.60
CA GLN A 431 -1.27 2.26 -13.32
C GLN A 431 -2.17 2.90 -14.40
N VAL A 432 -1.60 3.62 -15.36
CA VAL A 432 -2.36 4.21 -16.47
C VAL A 432 -2.34 3.25 -17.63
N ILE A 433 -3.51 2.95 -18.18
CA ILE A 433 -3.64 2.17 -19.41
C ILE A 433 -2.92 2.92 -20.53
N ARG A 434 -1.95 2.27 -21.17
CA ARG A 434 -1.13 2.89 -22.23
C ARG A 434 -1.63 2.50 -23.62
N GLY A 435 -1.58 3.44 -24.55
CA GLY A 435 -1.92 3.21 -25.96
C GLY A 435 -2.73 4.35 -26.55
N GLU A 436 -2.51 4.66 -27.82
CA GLU A 436 -3.23 5.72 -28.55
C GLU A 436 -4.55 5.24 -29.15
N SER A 437 -4.67 3.93 -29.43
CA SER A 437 -5.90 3.29 -29.93
C SER A 437 -6.48 2.27 -28.95
N LEU A 438 -7.76 1.93 -29.08
CA LEU A 438 -8.40 0.88 -28.28
C LEU A 438 -7.66 -0.46 -28.40
N LYS A 439 -7.14 -0.76 -29.60
CA LYS A 439 -6.34 -1.96 -29.87
C LYS A 439 -5.02 -1.95 -29.08
N ASP A 440 -4.34 -0.81 -29.00
CA ASP A 440 -3.10 -0.68 -28.23
C ASP A 440 -3.37 -0.80 -26.73
N GLN A 441 -4.46 -0.18 -26.26
CA GLN A 441 -4.88 -0.27 -24.86
C GLN A 441 -5.30 -1.70 -24.48
N LEU A 442 -6.01 -2.41 -25.36
CA LEU A 442 -6.32 -3.83 -25.21
C LEU A 442 -5.06 -4.69 -25.15
N ALA A 443 -4.09 -4.44 -26.05
CA ALA A 443 -2.83 -5.17 -26.07
C ALA A 443 -2.02 -4.90 -24.78
N TRP A 444 -2.01 -3.66 -24.30
CA TRP A 444 -1.40 -3.29 -23.04
C TRP A 444 -2.07 -3.99 -21.85
N LEU A 445 -3.41 -3.93 -21.76
CA LEU A 445 -4.18 -4.59 -20.69
C LEU A 445 -3.95 -6.10 -20.66
N LYS A 446 -4.00 -6.76 -21.82
CA LYS A 446 -3.74 -8.20 -21.92
C LYS A 446 -2.32 -8.56 -21.45
N LYS A 447 -1.33 -7.76 -21.85
CA LYS A 447 0.06 -7.96 -21.42
C LYS A 447 0.22 -7.74 -19.91
N GLU A 448 -0.38 -6.69 -19.37
CA GLU A 448 -0.28 -6.36 -17.95
C GLU A 448 -1.03 -7.39 -17.08
N ASN A 449 -2.18 -7.90 -17.54
CA ASN A 449 -2.89 -9.00 -16.89
C ASN A 449 -2.06 -10.28 -16.83
N LEU A 450 -1.45 -10.68 -17.95
CA LEU A 450 -0.55 -11.85 -17.97
C LEU A 450 0.63 -11.68 -17.03
N ARG A 451 1.17 -10.46 -16.95
CA ARG A 451 2.26 -10.13 -16.04
C ARG A 451 1.83 -10.24 -14.58
N PHE A 452 0.65 -9.72 -14.22
CA PHE A 452 0.11 -9.91 -12.86
C PHE A 452 -0.04 -11.39 -12.51
N GLU A 453 -0.55 -12.21 -13.44
CA GLU A 453 -0.65 -13.66 -13.22
C GLU A 453 0.71 -14.31 -12.94
N GLN A 454 1.76 -13.88 -13.64
CA GLN A 454 3.13 -14.35 -13.41
C GLN A 454 3.66 -13.93 -12.04
N GLU A 455 3.53 -12.64 -11.68
CA GLU A 455 3.98 -12.11 -10.39
C GLU A 455 3.23 -12.78 -9.22
N VAL A 456 1.93 -13.02 -9.36
CA VAL A 456 1.13 -13.76 -8.37
C VAL A 456 1.61 -15.21 -8.26
N ALA A 457 1.94 -15.87 -9.37
CA ALA A 457 2.47 -17.24 -9.34
C ALA A 457 3.85 -17.30 -8.64
N GLU A 458 4.71 -16.33 -8.89
CA GLU A 458 6.02 -16.19 -8.23
C GLU A 458 5.86 -16.00 -6.71
N ILE A 459 4.99 -15.07 -6.29
CA ILE A 459 4.72 -14.84 -4.86
C ILE A 459 4.14 -16.09 -4.19
N ARG A 460 3.28 -16.84 -4.88
CA ARG A 460 2.74 -18.10 -4.36
C ARG A 460 3.82 -19.17 -4.19
N ASN A 461 4.77 -19.24 -5.13
CA ASN A 461 5.90 -20.15 -5.02
C ASN A 461 6.83 -19.75 -3.88
N ASP A 462 7.14 -18.45 -3.75
CA ASP A 462 7.90 -17.90 -2.63
C ASP A 462 7.23 -18.21 -1.29
N LEU A 463 5.92 -17.97 -1.19
CA LEU A 463 5.14 -18.26 0.02
C LEU A 463 5.20 -19.75 0.36
N LYS A 464 5.02 -20.62 -0.64
CA LYS A 464 5.12 -22.06 -0.44
C LYS A 464 6.52 -22.45 0.06
N PHE A 465 7.57 -21.91 -0.55
CA PHE A 465 8.95 -22.16 -0.15
C PHE A 465 9.20 -21.79 1.32
N ILE A 466 8.77 -20.59 1.75
CA ILE A 466 8.97 -20.16 3.15
C ILE A 466 8.04 -20.88 4.15
N CYS A 467 6.87 -21.35 3.73
CA CYS A 467 5.98 -22.19 4.55
C CYS A 467 6.49 -23.62 4.70
N ASP A 468 7.19 -24.12 3.69
CA ASP A 468 7.77 -25.46 3.62
C ASP A 468 9.21 -25.52 4.15
N ASP A 469 9.74 -24.40 4.67
CA ASP A 469 11.08 -24.32 5.25
C ASP A 469 11.26 -25.37 6.36
N PRO A 470 12.15 -26.37 6.17
CA PRO A 470 12.32 -27.46 7.10
C PRO A 470 12.89 -27.00 8.44
N GLU A 471 13.76 -25.99 8.43
CA GLU A 471 14.39 -25.47 9.65
C GLU A 471 13.35 -24.75 10.51
N ILE A 472 12.54 -23.87 9.92
CA ILE A 472 11.47 -23.17 10.65
C ILE A 472 10.43 -24.17 11.20
N ARG A 473 10.12 -25.24 10.46
CA ARG A 473 9.22 -26.31 10.94
C ARG A 473 9.81 -27.04 12.12
N GLU A 474 11.08 -27.44 12.05
CA GLU A 474 11.77 -28.09 13.16
C GLU A 474 11.84 -27.18 14.39
N GLN A 475 12.15 -25.89 14.21
CA GLN A 475 12.15 -24.89 15.27
C GLN A 475 10.76 -24.75 15.90
N ALA A 476 9.71 -24.65 15.09
CA ALA A 476 8.32 -24.57 15.56
C ALA A 476 7.90 -25.83 16.34
N THR A 477 8.26 -27.02 15.87
CA THR A 477 7.99 -28.28 16.57
C THR A 477 8.78 -28.37 17.88
N SER A 478 10.04 -27.95 17.87
CA SER A 478 10.90 -27.94 19.07
C SER A 478 10.32 -27.06 20.17
N LEU A 479 9.77 -25.90 19.81
CA LEU A 479 9.10 -25.00 20.75
C LEU A 479 7.85 -25.62 21.41
N GLN A 480 7.24 -26.67 20.83
CA GLN A 480 6.11 -27.39 21.45
C GLN A 480 6.57 -28.46 22.45
N SER A 481 7.85 -28.84 22.44
CA SER A 481 8.41 -29.92 23.25
C SER A 481 9.77 -29.51 23.86
N VAL A 482 9.77 -28.39 24.58
CA VAL A 482 10.99 -27.74 25.09
C VAL A 482 11.86 -28.66 25.92
N GLU A 483 11.32 -29.30 26.95
CA GLU A 483 12.11 -30.11 27.90
C GLU A 483 12.77 -31.34 27.24
N PRO A 484 12.05 -32.17 26.45
CA PRO A 484 12.68 -33.26 25.71
C PRO A 484 13.80 -32.81 24.76
N VAL A 485 13.59 -31.69 24.05
CA VAL A 485 14.59 -31.16 23.11
C VAL A 485 15.82 -30.66 23.85
N LYS A 486 15.65 -29.91 24.95
CA LYS A 486 16.77 -29.47 25.80
C LYS A 486 17.59 -30.66 26.31
N LYS A 487 16.92 -31.71 26.78
CA LYS A 487 17.60 -32.92 27.24
C LYS A 487 18.39 -33.60 26.11
N GLY A 488 17.79 -33.72 24.92
CA GLY A 488 18.47 -34.27 23.75
C GLY A 488 19.73 -33.47 23.35
N LEU A 489 19.64 -32.14 23.35
CA LEU A 489 20.78 -31.27 23.08
C LEU A 489 21.88 -31.39 24.15
N GLN A 490 21.52 -31.50 25.44
CA GLN A 490 22.48 -31.74 26.52
C GLN A 490 23.18 -33.10 26.39
N GLU A 491 22.44 -34.15 26.03
CA GLU A 491 23.01 -35.48 25.79
C GLU A 491 23.99 -35.46 24.61
N GLN A 492 23.67 -34.75 23.53
CA GLN A 492 24.58 -34.55 22.39
C GLN A 492 25.82 -33.73 22.77
N LEU A 493 25.64 -32.66 23.57
CA LEU A 493 26.75 -31.84 24.04
C LEU A 493 27.75 -32.70 24.84
N ALA A 494 27.25 -33.51 25.79
CA ALA A 494 28.07 -34.42 26.57
C ALA A 494 28.79 -35.47 25.70
N GLN A 495 28.16 -35.93 24.60
CA GLN A 495 28.81 -36.83 23.63
C GLN A 495 29.97 -36.14 22.92
N TYR A 496 29.78 -34.92 22.41
CA TYR A 496 30.86 -34.18 21.75
C TYR A 496 31.97 -33.78 22.71
N GLU A 497 31.66 -33.48 23.98
CA GLU A 497 32.68 -33.25 25.01
C GLU A 497 33.52 -34.49 25.26
N ALA A 498 32.90 -35.67 25.37
CA ALA A 498 33.62 -36.93 25.52
C ALA A 498 34.47 -37.26 24.29
N GLU A 499 33.96 -37.00 23.08
CA GLU A 499 34.68 -37.19 21.83
C GLU A 499 35.87 -36.22 21.70
N ALA A 500 35.68 -34.94 22.00
CA ALA A 500 36.75 -33.94 22.00
C ALA A 500 37.88 -34.36 22.95
N ASN A 501 37.57 -34.72 24.20
CA ASN A 501 38.57 -35.19 25.17
C ASN A 501 39.35 -36.43 24.67
N LYS A 502 38.66 -37.35 23.99
CA LYS A 502 39.30 -38.54 23.41
C LYS A 502 40.25 -38.15 22.27
N LEU A 503 39.82 -37.28 21.36
CA LEU A 503 40.62 -36.85 20.22
C LEU A 503 41.81 -35.97 20.65
N GLU A 504 41.66 -35.15 21.70
CA GLU A 504 42.77 -34.40 22.29
C GLU A 504 43.85 -35.34 22.84
N ALA A 505 43.45 -36.39 23.55
CA ALA A 505 44.37 -37.41 24.04
C ALA A 505 45.07 -38.17 22.90
N GLU A 506 44.33 -38.49 21.83
CA GLU A 506 44.86 -39.15 20.64
C GLU A 506 45.89 -38.25 19.92
N LEU A 507 45.55 -36.98 19.68
CA LEU A 507 46.46 -36.02 19.05
C LEU A 507 47.73 -35.84 19.90
N ALA A 508 47.60 -35.72 21.22
CA ALA A 508 48.76 -35.63 22.13
C ALA A 508 49.66 -36.88 22.07
N SER A 509 49.07 -38.08 21.90
CA SER A 509 49.83 -39.33 21.74
C SER A 509 50.64 -39.38 20.43
N LEU A 510 50.13 -38.78 19.36
CA LEU A 510 50.82 -38.68 18.07
C LEU A 510 52.05 -37.77 18.11
N PHE A 511 52.08 -36.80 19.03
CA PHE A 511 53.26 -35.94 19.23
C PHE A 511 54.27 -36.52 20.22
N SER A 512 53.82 -37.32 21.19
CA SER A 512 54.69 -37.95 22.19
C SER A 512 55.37 -39.24 21.71
N SER A 513 54.76 -39.95 20.75
CA SER A 513 55.36 -41.13 20.10
C SER A 513 56.51 -40.82 19.13
N GLU A 514 56.72 -39.56 18.75
CA GLU A 514 57.89 -39.11 17.97
C GLU A 514 59.07 -38.66 18.83
N ALA A 515 58.88 -38.51 20.15
CA ALA A 515 59.91 -38.09 21.10
C ALA A 515 60.65 -39.26 21.78
N ALA A 516 60.29 -40.50 21.45
CA ALA A 516 60.95 -41.74 21.88
C ALA A 516 61.60 -42.43 20.67
#